data_AF-A0A3S0ZW91-F1
#
_entry.id   AF-A0A3S0ZW91-F1
#
_cell.length_a   1.000
_cell.length_b   1.000
_cell.length_c   1.000
_cell.angle_alpha   90.00
_cell.angle_beta   90.00
_cell.angle_gamma   90.00
#
_symmetry.space_group_name_H-M   'P 1'
#
loop_
_entity.id
_entity.type
_entity.pdbx_description
1 polymer ?
#
loop_
_entity_poly.entity_id
_entity_poly.type
_entity_poly.pdbx_seq_one_letter_code
_entity_poly.pdbx_strand_id
1 'polypeptide(L)'
;YTLQESYTLQGSYTLQGSYTLQGSYTLQGSYTLQGSYTLQGSYTLQGSYTLQGRYTLQGSYTLQGSYTLQGRYTLQGSYTLQGSYTLQGRYTLQGSYTLQGRYTRVSARNPYY
;
A
#
# COMPACT_ATOMS: atom_id res chain seq x y z
N TYR A 1 2.65 -8.60 14.98
CA TYR A 1 1.42 -9.40 15.14
C TYR A 1 1.12 -10.14 13.84
N THR A 2 0.62 -11.37 13.92
CA THR A 2 0.22 -12.16 12.74
C THR A 2 -1.28 -12.34 12.73
N LEU A 3 -1.94 -12.04 11.62
CA LEU A 3 -3.36 -12.35 11.38
C LEU A 3 -3.45 -13.26 10.16
N GLN A 4 -4.26 -14.32 10.26
CA GLN A 4 -4.40 -15.36 9.24
C GLN A 4 -5.88 -15.67 8.97
N GLU A 5 -6.65 -14.69 8.48
CA GLU A 5 -8.07 -14.88 8.16
C GLU A 5 -8.51 -13.91 7.06
N SER A 6 -9.73 -14.09 6.55
CA SER A 6 -10.33 -13.14 5.61
C SER A 6 -11.21 -12.14 6.37
N TYR A 7 -10.95 -10.84 6.22
CA TYR A 7 -11.70 -9.79 6.91
C TYR A 7 -12.16 -8.68 5.98
N THR A 8 -13.33 -8.12 6.29
CA THR A 8 -13.78 -6.83 5.78
C THR A 8 -13.73 -5.83 6.92
N LEU A 9 -12.98 -4.74 6.74
CA LEU A 9 -12.89 -3.65 7.70
C LEU A 9 -13.42 -2.37 7.06
N GLN A 10 -14.30 -1.67 7.77
CA GLN A 10 -14.89 -0.41 7.33
C GLN A 10 -14.68 0.67 8.38
N GLY A 11 -14.30 1.87 7.96
CA GLY A 11 -14.16 3.03 8.83
C GLY A 11 -12.81 3.72 8.71
N SER A 12 -12.40 4.38 9.79
CA SER A 12 -11.13 5.11 9.86
C SER A 12 -10.21 4.49 10.90
N TYR A 13 -9.02 4.06 10.49
CA TYR A 13 -8.09 3.35 11.38
C TYR A 13 -6.67 3.87 11.24
N THR A 14 -5.96 3.90 12.38
CA THR A 14 -4.52 4.12 12.42
C THR A 14 -3.88 2.88 13.04
N LEU A 15 -2.95 2.26 12.32
CA LEU A 15 -2.18 1.11 12.78
C LEU A 15 -0.70 1.48 12.80
N GLN A 16 -0.05 1.19 13.92
CA GLN A 16 1.38 1.46 14.11
C GLN A 16 2.09 0.20 14.61
N GLY A 17 3.22 -0.14 14.00
CA GLY A 17 4.08 -1.22 14.47
C GLY A 17 4.49 -2.19 13.37
N SER A 18 4.68 -3.45 13.75
CA SER A 18 5.11 -4.51 12.82
C SER A 18 4.07 -5.62 12.72
N TYR A 19 3.57 -5.85 11.50
CA TYR A 19 2.48 -6.79 11.24
C TYR A 19 2.78 -7.73 10.08
N THR A 20 2.32 -8.96 10.22
CA THR A 20 2.22 -9.94 9.14
C THR A 20 0.76 -10.26 8.93
N LEU A 21 0.25 -10.01 7.72
CA LEU A 21 -1.13 -10.24 7.35
C LEU A 21 -1.15 -11.29 6.24
N GLN A 22 -1.92 -12.36 6.43
CA GLN A 22 -2.04 -13.44 5.46
C GLN A 22 -3.52 -13.73 5.21
N GLY A 23 -3.91 -13.80 3.94
CA GLY A 23 -5.29 -14.10 3.55
C GLY A 23 -5.87 -13.06 2.60
N SER A 24 -7.20 -12.89 2.68
CA SER A 24 -7.95 -12.00 1.79
C SER A 24 -8.60 -10.87 2.57
N TYR A 25 -8.24 -9.61 2.29
CA TYR A 25 -8.73 -8.46 3.06
C TYR A 25 -9.40 -7.44 2.17
N THR A 26 -10.52 -6.90 2.65
CA THR A 26 -11.18 -5.74 2.06
C THR A 26 -11.21 -4.60 3.08
N LEU A 27 -10.58 -3.48 2.76
CA LEU A 27 -10.46 -2.31 3.62
C LEU A 27 -11.16 -1.12 2.95
N GLN A 28 -12.21 -0.61 3.57
CA GLN A 28 -12.99 0.53 3.06
C GLN A 28 -12.93 1.71 4.03
N GLY A 29 -12.64 2.91 3.52
CA GLY A 29 -12.57 4.14 4.31
C GLY A 29 -11.17 4.77 4.36
N SER A 30 -10.77 5.25 5.54
CA SER A 30 -9.56 6.04 5.71
C SER A 30 -8.52 5.33 6.57
N TYR A 31 -7.33 5.05 6.03
CA TYR A 31 -6.32 4.25 6.74
C TYR A 31 -4.97 4.94 6.81
N THR A 32 -4.36 4.94 8.00
CA THR A 32 -2.96 5.28 8.18
C THR A 32 -2.22 4.08 8.74
N LEU A 33 -1.27 3.54 7.98
CA LEU A 33 -0.44 2.41 8.41
C LEU A 33 1.01 2.88 8.50
N GLN A 34 1.59 2.76 9.69
CA GLN A 34 2.97 3.16 9.97
C GLN A 34 3.79 1.99 10.51
N GLY A 35 4.97 1.76 9.95
CA GLY A 35 5.92 0.77 10.46
C GLY A 35 6.34 -0.27 9.42
N SER A 36 6.40 -1.55 9.81
CA SER A 36 6.87 -2.64 8.95
C SER A 36 5.78 -3.67 8.72
N TYR A 37 5.38 -3.88 7.47
CA TYR A 37 4.28 -4.78 7.13
C TYR A 37 4.71 -5.83 6.11
N THR A 38 4.33 -7.07 6.37
CA THR A 38 4.38 -8.16 5.40
C THR A 38 2.95 -8.57 5.09
N LEU A 39 2.50 -8.31 3.87
CA LEU A 39 1.15 -8.65 3.39
C LEU A 39 1.27 -9.77 2.37
N GLN A 40 0.54 -10.86 2.58
CA GLN A 40 0.48 -12.00 1.67
C GLN A 40 -0.97 -12.36 1.36
N GLY A 41 -1.30 -12.51 0.08
CA GLY A 41 -2.63 -12.90 -0.39
C GLY A 41 -3.31 -11.83 -1.25
N SER A 42 -4.61 -11.65 -1.05
CA SER A 42 -5.45 -10.78 -1.90
C SER A 42 -6.00 -9.60 -1.12
N TYR A 43 -5.73 -8.38 -1.55
CA TYR A 43 -6.13 -7.17 -0.82
C TYR A 43 -6.86 -6.18 -1.72
N THR A 44 -8.01 -5.72 -1.25
CA THR A 44 -8.76 -4.63 -1.87
C THR A 44 -8.82 -3.46 -0.89
N LEU A 45 -8.19 -2.34 -1.23
CA LEU A 45 -8.19 -1.11 -0.44
C LEU A 45 -8.96 -0.04 -1.21
N GLN A 46 -10.04 0.47 -0.63
CA GLN A 46 -10.89 1.52 -1.21
C GLN A 46 -11.00 2.71 -0.27
N GLY A 47 -10.71 3.91 -0.79
CA GLY A 47 -10.87 5.17 -0.07
C GLY A 47 -9.58 5.97 -0.01
N SER A 48 -9.25 6.49 1.17
CA SER A 48 -8.10 7.37 1.38
C SER A 48 -7.06 6.70 2.29
N TYR A 49 -5.83 6.48 1.83
CA TYR A 49 -4.85 5.80 2.68
C TYR A 49 -3.42 6.31 2.56
N THR A 50 -2.73 6.26 3.70
CA THR A 50 -1.34 6.65 3.86
C THR A 50 -0.56 5.47 4.40
N LEU A 51 0.38 4.95 3.62
CA LEU A 51 1.28 3.87 4.02
C LEU A 51 2.69 4.47 4.21
N GLN A 52 3.24 4.35 5.42
CA GLN A 52 4.57 4.86 5.77
C GLN A 52 5.44 3.76 6.38
N GLY A 53 6.63 3.56 5.81
CA GLY A 53 7.65 2.66 6.38
C GLY A 53 8.14 1.59 5.41
N ARG A 54 8.23 0.34 5.87
CA ARG A 54 8.74 -0.79 5.09
C ARG A 54 7.63 -1.78 4.80
N TYR A 55 7.37 -2.07 3.54
CA TYR A 55 6.31 -2.98 3.15
C TYR A 55 6.84 -4.05 2.20
N THR A 56 6.49 -5.30 2.49
CA THR A 56 6.62 -6.42 1.57
C THR A 56 5.22 -6.89 1.23
N LEU A 57 4.82 -6.78 -0.03
CA LEU A 57 3.51 -7.16 -0.52
C LEU A 57 3.69 -8.31 -1.51
N GLN A 58 2.99 -9.42 -1.27
CA GLN A 58 3.00 -10.58 -2.14
C GLN A 58 1.57 -11.03 -2.46
N GLY A 59 1.25 -11.19 -3.75
CA GLY A 59 -0.06 -11.64 -4.21
C GLY A 59 -0.78 -10.60 -5.08
N SER A 60 -2.08 -10.45 -4.88
CA SER A 60 -2.96 -9.63 -5.71
C SER A 60 -3.50 -8.43 -4.94
N TYR A 61 -3.26 -7.21 -5.43
CA TYR A 61 -3.64 -5.98 -4.73
C TYR A 61 -4.42 -5.05 -5.65
N THR A 62 -5.58 -4.61 -5.19
CA THR A 62 -6.39 -3.57 -5.83
C THR A 62 -6.48 -2.37 -4.90
N LEU A 63 -5.95 -1.25 -5.35
CA LEU A 63 -5.84 0.00 -4.62
C LEU A 63 -6.66 1.06 -5.36
N GLN A 64 -7.77 1.50 -4.77
CA GLN A 64 -8.70 2.49 -5.36
C GLN A 64 -8.86 3.71 -4.46
N GLY A 65 -8.82 4.91 -5.07
CA GLY A 65 -9.10 6.18 -4.41
C GLY A 65 -7.87 7.08 -4.33
N SER A 66 -7.62 7.68 -3.18
CA SER A 66 -6.55 8.66 -2.96
C SER A 66 -5.51 8.12 -1.99
N TYR A 67 -4.24 8.00 -2.40
CA TYR A 67 -3.25 7.38 -1.53
C TYR A 67 -1.83 7.90 -1.64
N THR A 68 -1.12 7.79 -0.53
CA THR A 68 0.28 8.17 -0.41
C THR A 68 1.08 6.98 0.10
N LEU A 69 2.07 6.55 -0.68
CA LEU A 69 3.01 5.51 -0.28
C LEU A 69 4.36 6.17 -0.02
N GLN A 70 4.87 6.06 1.20
CA GLN A 70 6.18 6.60 1.59
C GLN A 70 7.06 5.51 2.20
N GLY A 71 8.30 5.38 1.73
CA GLY A 71 9.32 4.52 2.33
C GLY A 71 9.90 3.47 1.39
N ARG A 72 10.00 2.22 1.84
CA ARG A 72 10.56 1.11 1.06
C ARG A 72 9.50 0.05 0.81
N TYR A 73 9.25 -0.26 -0.46
CA TYR A 73 8.25 -1.24 -0.88
C TYR A 73 8.89 -2.31 -1.75
N THR A 74 8.63 -3.56 -1.40
CA THR A 74 8.86 -4.71 -2.27
C THR A 74 7.50 -5.25 -2.66
N LEU A 75 7.18 -5.20 -3.94
CA LEU A 75 5.87 -5.58 -4.47
C LEU A 75 6.08 -6.75 -5.43
N GLN A 76 5.49 -7.90 -5.11
CA GLN A 76 5.54 -9.10 -5.94
C GLN A 76 4.12 -9.58 -6.27
N GLY A 77 3.81 -9.80 -7.55
CA GLY A 77 2.52 -10.30 -8.01
C GLY A 77 1.76 -9.30 -8.89
N SER A 78 0.45 -9.19 -8.69
CA SER A 78 -0.45 -8.40 -9.54
C SER A 78 -1.00 -7.19 -8.80
N TYR A 79 -0.83 -6.00 -9.36
CA TYR A 79 -1.23 -4.74 -8.72
C TYR A 79 -2.07 -3.89 -9.67
N THR A 80 -3.25 -3.51 -9.20
CA THR A 80 -4.12 -2.53 -9.88
C THR A 80 -4.23 -1.31 -8.99
N LEU A 81 -3.73 -0.18 -9.48
CA LEU A 81 -3.66 1.09 -8.80
C LEU A 81 -4.51 2.10 -9.57
N GLN A 82 -5.61 2.56 -8.96
CA GLN A 82 -6.59 3.45 -9.57
C GLN A 82 -6.85 4.68 -8.70
N GLY A 83 -6.93 5.85 -9.34
CA GLY A 83 -7.26 7.12 -8.69
C GLY A 83 -6.05 8.05 -8.57
N SER A 84 -5.94 8.78 -7.47
CA SER A 84 -4.85 9.73 -7.24
C SER A 84 -3.81 9.14 -6.31
N TYR A 85 -2.55 9.10 -6.74
CA TYR A 85 -1.49 8.49 -5.94
C TYR A 85 -0.18 9.24 -5.95
N THR A 86 0.42 9.30 -4.76
CA THR A 86 1.75 9.85 -4.54
C THR A 86 2.70 8.75 -4.09
N LEU A 87 3.80 8.56 -4.82
CA LEU A 87 4.84 7.58 -4.48
C LEU A 87 6.13 8.31 -4.11
N GLN A 88 6.65 8.02 -2.92
CA GLN A 88 7.91 8.56 -2.41
C GLN A 88 8.76 7.45 -1.78
N GLY A 89 10.00 7.33 -2.25
CA GLY A 89 10.96 6.38 -1.71
C GLY A 89 11.39 5.32 -2.73
N ARG A 90 11.70 4.11 -2.24
CA ARG A 90 12.27 3.03 -3.06
C ARG A 90 11.23 1.94 -3.27
N TYR A 91 11.07 1.53 -4.53
CA TYR A 91 10.13 0.49 -4.94
C TYR A 91 10.86 -0.56 -5.76
N THR A 92 10.76 -1.81 -5.32
CA THR A 92 11.13 -2.99 -6.10
C THR A 92 9.85 -3.62 -6.59
N LEU A 93 9.68 -3.69 -7.91
CA LEU A 93 8.46 -4.15 -8.58
C LEU A 93 8.76 -5.43 -9.35
N GLN A 94 8.01 -6.51 -9.09
CA GLN A 94 8.06 -7.76 -9.83
C GLN A 94 6.65 -8.28 -10.11
N GLY A 95 6.32 -8.48 -11.38
CA GLY A 95 5.02 -8.98 -11.82
C GLY A 95 4.27 -7.94 -12.66
N SER A 96 2.95 -7.96 -12.57
CA SER A 96 2.06 -7.18 -13.42
C SER A 96 1.50 -5.96 -12.70
N TYR A 97 1.54 -4.79 -13.36
CA TYR A 97 1.10 -3.52 -12.79
C TYR A 97 0.18 -2.79 -13.76
N THR A 98 -1.01 -2.44 -13.28
CA THR A 98 -1.94 -1.56 -13.97
C THR A 98 -2.05 -0.27 -13.17
N LEU A 99 -1.67 0.85 -13.77
CA LEU A 99 -1.68 2.17 -13.17
C LEU A 99 -2.66 3.06 -13.94
N GLN A 100 -3.69 3.55 -13.27
CA GLN A 100 -4.71 4.43 -13.86
C GLN A 100 -5.00 5.62 -12.94
N GLY A 101 -5.09 6.81 -13.52
CA GLY A 101 -5.37 8.05 -12.80
C GLY A 101 -4.12 8.91 -12.58
N ARG A 102 -4.18 9.80 -11.60
CA ARG A 102 -3.18 10.86 -11.40
C ARG A 102 -2.02 10.36 -10.57
N TYR A 103 -0.83 10.35 -11.18
CA TYR A 103 0.42 10.02 -10.51
C TYR A 103 1.21 11.27 -10.11
N THR A 104 1.70 11.30 -8.88
CA THR A 104 2.74 12.25 -8.44
C THR A 104 3.95 11.49 -7.90
N ARG A 105 5.13 11.74 -8.47
CA ARG A 105 6.40 11.27 -7.90
C ARG A 105 7.06 12.40 -7.14
N VAL A 106 7.37 12.18 -5.87
CA VAL A 106 8.18 13.12 -5.09
C VAL A 106 9.60 12.56 -5.01
N SER A 107 10.50 13.10 -5.85
CA SER A 107 11.94 12.89 -5.68
C SER A 107 12.52 14.04 -4.87
N ALA A 108 13.46 13.76 -3.97
CA ALA A 108 14.30 14.80 -3.40
C ALA A 108 15.07 15.47 -4.54
N ARG A 109 14.68 16.69 -4.94
CA ARG A 109 15.62 17.58 -5.62
C ARG A 109 16.69 17.91 -4.60
N ASN A 110 17.94 17.57 -4.89
CA ASN A 110 19.05 18.14 -4.18
C ASN A 110 19.08 19.64 -4.53
N PRO A 111 18.84 20.59 -3.61
CA PRO A 111 18.79 22.01 -3.94
C PRO A 111 20.17 22.63 -4.22
N TYR A 112 21.19 21.82 -4.48
CA TYR A 112 22.60 22.23 -4.66
C TYR A 112 23.14 22.04 -6.09
N TYR A 113 22.27 21.96 -7.09
CA TYR A 113 22.62 22.16 -8.50
C TYR A 113 21.54 22.96 -9.21
#